data_AF-A0A0F9CZZ2-F1
#
_entry.id   AF-A0A0F9CZZ2-F1
#
_cell.length_a   1.000
_cell.length_b   1.000
_cell.length_c   1.000
_cell.angle_alpha   90.00
_cell.angle_beta   90.00
_cell.angle_gamma   90.00
#
_symmetry.space_group_name_H-M   'P 1'
#
loop_
_entity.id
_entity.type
_entity.pdbx_description
1 polymer ?
#
loop_
_entity_poly.entity_id
_entity_poly.type
_entity_poly.pdbx_seq_one_letter_code
_entity_poly.pdbx_strand_id
1 'polypeptide(L)'
;MLKLHRDSFHAWLSGRIRAASQGQILDHETGEYVEAVTATSRVFLEHTRRRAQYNKQEQKAAIHDKALDQAKADPNDPFSYARVKAHLEGGLCELDDYSVEFRRITVDMLDLITGEVIGRKMQDVPMRVRRA
;
A
#
# COMPACT_ATOMS: atom_id res chain seq x y z
N MET A 1 13.66 -17.96 0.05
CA MET A 1 14.08 -17.03 1.12
C MET A 1 13.05 -15.95 1.47
N LEU A 2 12.31 -15.37 0.51
CA LEU A 2 11.31 -14.31 0.78
C LEU A 2 10.18 -14.66 1.77
N LYS A 3 9.63 -15.89 1.73
CA LYS A 3 8.58 -16.32 2.68
C LYS A 3 9.07 -16.42 4.14
N LEU A 4 10.30 -16.89 4.34
CA LEU A 4 10.89 -17.05 5.68
C LEU A 4 11.03 -15.72 6.44
N HIS A 5 11.35 -14.62 5.75
CA HIS A 5 11.44 -13.30 6.37
C HIS A 5 10.07 -12.70 6.72
N ARG A 6 9.05 -12.94 5.90
CA ARG A 6 7.68 -12.49 6.14
C ARG A 6 7.08 -13.18 7.37
N ASP A 7 7.21 -14.50 7.47
CA ASP A 7 6.63 -15.28 8.56
C ASP A 7 7.30 -14.95 9.91
N SER A 8 8.62 -14.76 9.89
CA SER A 8 9.39 -14.33 11.08
C SER A 8 8.99 -12.94 11.56
N PHE A 9 8.72 -12.01 10.64
CA PHE A 9 8.25 -10.66 10.97
C PHE A 9 6.86 -10.69 11.61
N HIS A 10 5.91 -11.42 11.03
CA HIS A 10 4.56 -11.52 11.57
C HIS A 10 4.50 -12.24 12.92
N ALA A 11 5.34 -13.26 13.14
CA ALA A 11 5.45 -13.95 14.42
C ALA A 11 5.99 -13.03 15.53
N TRP A 12 7.08 -12.30 15.24
CA TRP A 12 7.63 -11.30 16.15
C TRP A 12 6.61 -10.20 16.50
N LEU A 13 5.93 -9.66 15.50
CA LEU A 13 4.91 -8.62 15.67
C LEU A 13 3.75 -9.09 16.54
N SER A 14 3.24 -10.30 16.27
CA SER A 14 2.13 -10.89 17.02
C SER A 14 2.47 -11.05 18.51
N GLY A 15 3.72 -11.42 18.82
CA GLY A 15 4.23 -11.47 20.19
C GLY A 15 4.23 -10.09 20.86
N ARG A 16 4.70 -9.05 20.16
CA ARG A 16 4.75 -7.69 20.71
C ARG A 16 3.38 -7.05 20.90
N ILE A 17 2.44 -7.24 19.97
CA ILE A 17 1.06 -6.75 20.11
C ILE A 17 0.40 -7.40 21.33
N ARG A 18 0.60 -8.70 21.53
CA ARG A 18 0.08 -9.42 22.69
C ARG A 18 0.63 -8.86 24.00
N ALA A 19 1.95 -8.67 24.09
CA ALA A 19 2.59 -8.06 25.26
C ALA A 19 2.12 -6.62 25.51
N ALA A 20 1.92 -5.83 24.45
CA ALA A 20 1.39 -4.47 24.54
C ALA A 20 -0.02 -4.42 25.13
N SER A 21 -0.91 -5.31 24.69
CA SER A 21 -2.29 -5.39 25.19
C SER A 21 -2.39 -5.72 26.68
N GLN A 22 -1.32 -6.26 27.26
CA GLN A 22 -1.22 -6.64 28.67
C GLN A 22 -0.40 -5.64 29.50
N GLY A 23 0.08 -4.54 28.91
CA GLY A 23 0.95 -3.57 29.59
C GLY A 23 2.33 -4.12 29.98
N GLN A 24 2.77 -5.23 29.36
CA GLN A 24 4.00 -5.94 29.73
C GLN A 24 5.24 -5.44 28.97
N ILE A 25 5.16 -4.28 28.31
CA ILE A 25 6.31 -3.72 27.60
C ILE A 25 7.12 -2.91 28.59
N LEU A 26 8.35 -3.38 28.85
CA LEU A 26 9.36 -2.66 29.61
C LEU A 26 9.96 -1.55 28.74
N ASP A 27 9.98 -0.33 29.27
CA ASP A 27 10.76 0.75 28.72
C ASP A 27 12.20 0.62 29.22
N HIS A 28 13.14 0.43 28.30
CA HIS A 28 14.56 0.23 28.66
C HIS A 28 15.28 1.54 29.03
N GLU A 29 14.70 2.70 28.72
CA GLU A 29 15.26 4.00 29.10
C GLU A 29 14.87 4.38 30.52
N THR A 30 13.63 4.05 30.94
CA THR A 30 13.10 4.39 32.27
C THR A 30 13.09 3.19 33.24
N GLY A 31 13.15 1.96 32.74
CA GLY A 31 13.07 0.74 33.55
C GLY A 31 11.65 0.39 34.02
N GLU A 32 10.62 1.08 33.52
CA GLU A 32 9.24 0.93 33.96
C GLU A 32 8.38 0.20 32.92
N TYR A 33 7.33 -0.47 33.41
CA TYR A 33 6.31 -1.06 32.55
C TYR A 33 5.36 0.03 32.06
N VAL A 34 5.13 0.03 30.75
CA VAL A 34 4.34 1.07 30.09
C VAL A 34 2.86 0.69 30.06
N GLU A 35 1.97 1.66 30.31
CA GLU A 35 0.53 1.48 30.19
C GLU A 35 0.13 0.90 28.81
N ALA A 36 -0.86 0.01 28.80
CA ALA A 36 -1.28 -0.76 27.63
C ALA A 36 -1.54 0.10 26.38
N VAL A 37 -2.14 1.29 26.51
CA VAL A 37 -2.43 2.19 25.37
C VAL A 37 -1.14 2.73 24.74
N THR A 38 -0.21 3.18 25.58
CA THR A 38 1.09 3.70 25.15
C THR A 38 1.96 2.57 24.60
N ALA A 39 1.96 1.40 25.24
CA ALA A 39 2.63 0.20 24.76
C ALA A 39 2.12 -0.21 23.36
N THR A 40 0.80 -0.18 23.15
CA THR A 40 0.18 -0.51 21.86
C THR A 40 0.54 0.50 20.78
N SER A 41 0.48 1.79 21.10
CA SER A 41 0.87 2.87 20.19
C SER A 41 2.34 2.77 19.77
N ARG A 42 3.24 2.47 20.72
CA ARG A 42 4.67 2.26 20.46
C ARG A 42 4.91 1.07 19.51
N VAL A 43 4.26 -0.07 19.77
CA VAL A 43 4.38 -1.25 18.89
C VAL A 43 3.83 -0.96 17.50
N PHE A 44 2.71 -0.23 17.38
CA PHE A 44 2.15 0.17 16.09
C PHE A 44 3.10 1.07 15.28
N LEU A 45 3.69 2.07 15.93
CA LEU A 45 4.67 2.96 15.28
C LEU A 45 5.94 2.22 14.87
N GLU A 46 6.45 1.33 15.72
CA GLU A 46 7.61 0.51 15.38
C GLU A 46 7.31 -0.44 14.22
N HIS A 47 6.14 -1.09 14.24
CA HIS A 47 5.66 -1.93 13.15
C HIS A 47 5.61 -1.15 11.83
N THR A 48 4.99 0.02 11.82
CA THR A 48 4.87 0.91 10.66
C THR A 48 6.25 1.27 10.12
N ARG A 49 7.20 1.66 10.99
CA ARG A 49 8.59 1.99 10.61
C ARG A 49 9.33 0.80 10.00
N ARG A 50 9.25 -0.38 10.60
CA ARG A 50 9.90 -1.59 10.07
C ARG A 50 9.29 -2.02 8.74
N ARG A 51 7.96 -1.96 8.61
CA ARG A 51 7.27 -2.23 7.34
C ARG A 51 7.70 -1.24 6.26
N ALA A 52 7.81 0.05 6.60
CA ALA A 52 8.32 1.07 5.68
C ALA A 52 9.74 0.76 5.20
N GLN A 53 10.64 0.35 6.10
CA GLN A 53 12.01 -0.05 5.75
C GLN A 53 12.01 -1.27 4.81
N TYR A 54 11.25 -2.32 5.14
CA TYR A 54 11.12 -3.50 4.29
C TYR A 54 10.57 -3.15 2.92
N ASN A 55 9.49 -2.36 2.84
CA ASN A 55 8.86 -1.97 1.59
C ASN A 55 9.83 -1.18 0.69
N LYS A 56 10.58 -0.25 1.30
CA LYS A 56 11.61 0.53 0.60
C LYS A 56 12.80 -0.32 0.13
N GLN A 57 13.05 -1.50 0.68
CA GLN A 57 14.16 -2.36 0.25
C GLN A 57 13.68 -3.41 -0.76
N GLU A 58 12.58 -4.08 -0.45
CA GLU A 58 12.17 -5.33 -1.08
C GLU A 58 10.96 -5.19 -2.02
N GLN A 59 10.17 -4.11 -1.89
CA GLN A 59 8.89 -3.98 -2.60
C GLN A 59 8.82 -2.80 -3.57
N LYS A 60 9.94 -2.12 -3.86
CA LYS A 60 9.95 -0.90 -4.69
C LYS A 60 9.23 -1.06 -6.03
N ALA A 61 9.49 -2.15 -6.75
CA ALA A 61 8.89 -2.41 -8.06
C ALA A 61 7.37 -2.61 -7.96
N ALA A 62 6.93 -3.48 -7.04
CA ALA A 62 5.50 -3.71 -6.83
C ALA A 62 4.75 -2.43 -6.42
N ILE A 63 5.35 -1.59 -5.58
CA ILE A 63 4.78 -0.29 -5.19
C ILE A 63 4.69 0.66 -6.39
N HIS A 64 5.74 0.72 -7.21
CA HIS A 64 5.75 1.54 -8.42
C HIS A 64 4.62 1.15 -9.37
N ASP A 65 4.46 -0.13 -9.65
CA ASP A 65 3.42 -0.65 -10.54
C ASP A 65 2.02 -0.35 -9.99
N LYS A 66 1.79 -0.60 -8.69
CA LYS A 66 0.52 -0.28 -8.02
C LYS A 66 0.18 1.21 -8.08
N ALA A 67 1.17 2.07 -7.86
CA ALA A 67 0.97 3.52 -7.94
C ALA A 67 0.67 3.98 -9.37
N LEU A 68 1.33 3.40 -10.38
CA LEU A 68 1.04 3.68 -11.80
C LEU A 68 -0.37 3.22 -12.17
N ASP A 69 -0.78 2.03 -11.75
CA ASP A 69 -2.11 1.51 -12.03
C ASP A 69 -3.21 2.39 -11.42
N GLN A 70 -3.03 2.85 -10.19
CA GLN A 70 -3.95 3.80 -9.55
C GLN A 70 -3.99 5.16 -10.26
N ALA A 71 -2.86 5.64 -10.76
CA ALA A 71 -2.80 6.89 -11.51
C ALA A 71 -3.46 6.76 -12.90
N LYS A 72 -3.28 5.63 -13.58
CA LYS A 72 -3.98 5.32 -14.84
C LYS A 72 -5.49 5.19 -14.65
N ALA A 73 -5.92 4.65 -13.51
CA ALA A 73 -7.33 4.52 -13.16
C ALA A 73 -7.97 5.86 -12.79
N ASP A 74 -7.18 6.86 -12.40
CA ASP A 74 -7.64 8.19 -11.99
C ASP A 74 -6.83 9.30 -12.69
N PRO A 75 -6.99 9.47 -14.01
CA PRO A 75 -6.21 10.43 -14.77
C PRO A 75 -6.47 11.89 -14.36
N ASN A 76 -7.54 12.14 -13.59
CA ASN A 76 -7.90 13.47 -13.11
C ASN A 76 -7.24 13.82 -11.77
N ASP A 77 -6.70 12.85 -11.03
CA ASP A 77 -5.95 13.10 -9.79
C ASP A 77 -4.44 13.06 -10.06
N PRO A 78 -3.77 14.23 -10.19
CA PRO A 78 -2.33 14.28 -10.44
C PRO A 78 -1.50 13.75 -9.25
N PHE A 79 -2.11 13.60 -8.07
CA PHE A 79 -1.43 13.12 -6.86
C PHE A 79 -1.65 11.64 -6.58
N SER A 80 -2.46 10.94 -7.37
CA SER A 80 -2.80 9.52 -7.17
C SER A 80 -1.54 8.66 -7.03
N TYR A 81 -0.59 8.81 -7.95
CA TYR A 81 0.69 8.11 -7.92
C TYR A 81 1.48 8.39 -6.63
N ALA A 82 1.70 9.67 -6.31
CA ALA A 82 2.53 10.09 -5.18
C ALA A 82 1.93 9.64 -3.84
N ARG A 83 0.61 9.71 -3.71
CA ARG A 83 -0.14 9.30 -2.52
C ARG A 83 -0.03 7.80 -2.27
N VAL A 84 -0.30 6.98 -3.29
CA VAL A 84 -0.22 5.51 -3.20
C VAL A 84 1.20 5.08 -2.88
N LYS A 85 2.18 5.66 -3.57
CA LYS A 85 3.59 5.41 -3.29
C LYS A 85 3.96 5.76 -1.84
N ALA A 86 3.53 6.93 -1.33
CA ALA A 86 3.81 7.35 0.03
C ALA A 86 3.16 6.44 1.10
N HIS A 87 1.91 6.01 0.89
CA HIS A 87 1.23 5.10 1.82
C HIS A 87 1.93 3.74 1.91
N LEU A 88 2.31 3.18 0.76
CA LEU A 88 2.98 1.89 0.70
C LEU A 88 4.43 1.97 1.17
N GLU A 89 5.23 2.94 0.72
CA GLU A 89 6.61 3.12 1.19
C GLU A 89 6.68 3.55 2.66
N GLY A 90 5.66 4.25 3.15
CA GLY A 90 5.50 4.63 4.56
C GLY A 90 5.04 3.48 5.45
N GLY A 91 4.73 2.31 4.87
CA GLY A 91 4.24 1.17 5.61
C GLY A 91 2.95 1.47 6.36
N LEU A 92 2.06 2.31 5.81
CA LEU A 92 0.76 2.65 6.37
C LEU A 92 -0.34 1.67 5.93
N CYS A 93 -0.20 1.11 4.73
CA CYS A 93 -1.13 0.12 4.17
C CYS A 93 -0.39 -1.10 3.61
N GLU A 94 -1.14 -2.13 3.25
CA GLU A 94 -0.65 -3.30 2.52
C GLU A 94 -0.78 -3.10 1.00
N LEU A 95 -0.03 -3.90 0.23
CA LEU A 95 -0.10 -3.86 -1.24
C LEU A 95 -1.50 -4.18 -1.77
N ASP A 96 -2.25 -5.04 -1.07
CA ASP A 96 -3.58 -5.48 -1.47
C ASP A 96 -4.68 -4.45 -1.17
N ASP A 97 -4.36 -3.41 -0.39
CA ASP A 97 -5.26 -2.28 -0.15
C ASP A 97 -5.37 -1.38 -1.38
N TYR A 98 -4.39 -1.45 -2.28
CA TYR A 98 -4.42 -0.82 -3.60
C TYR A 98 -4.49 -1.87 -4.71
N SER A 99 -5.60 -1.93 -5.41
CA SER A 99 -5.73 -2.80 -6.58
C SER A 99 -6.55 -2.13 -7.67
N VAL A 100 -6.15 -2.37 -8.91
CA VAL A 100 -6.91 -1.98 -10.09
C VAL A 100 -7.05 -3.20 -10.98
N GLU A 101 -8.26 -3.44 -11.43
CA GLU A 101 -8.54 -4.43 -12.46
C GLU A 101 -8.81 -3.67 -13.76
N PHE A 102 -7.96 -3.87 -14.76
CA PHE A 102 -8.15 -3.31 -16.10
C PHE A 102 -8.80 -4.33 -17.01
N ARG A 103 -9.75 -3.87 -17.82
CA ARG A 103 -10.24 -4.61 -18.96
C ARG A 103 -9.78 -3.93 -20.23
N ARG A 104 -9.14 -4.71 -21.10
CA ARG A 104 -8.72 -4.25 -22.41
C ARG A 104 -9.89 -4.33 -23.36
N ILE A 105 -10.34 -3.18 -23.86
CA ILE A 105 -11.46 -3.07 -24.81
C ILE A 105 -11.01 -2.36 -26.08
N THR A 106 -11.73 -2.60 -27.17
CA THR A 106 -11.59 -1.81 -28.39
C THR A 106 -12.48 -0.58 -28.28
N VAL A 107 -11.90 0.60 -28.44
CA VAL A 107 -12.61 1.88 -28.51
C VAL A 107 -12.51 2.44 -29.92
N ASP A 108 -13.64 2.94 -30.41
CA ASP A 108 -13.69 3.69 -31.65
C ASP A 108 -13.24 5.13 -31.38
N MET A 109 -12.33 5.64 -32.20
CA MET A 109 -11.92 7.04 -32.19
C MET A 109 -12.86 7.81 -33.10
N LEU A 110 -13.47 8.87 -32.57
CA LEU A 110 -14.41 9.70 -33.31
C LEU A 110 -13.74 11.02 -33.71
N ASP A 111 -14.04 11.48 -34.91
CA ASP A 111 -13.79 12.87 -35.29
C ASP A 111 -14.68 13.78 -34.42
N LEU A 112 -14.08 14.76 -33.76
CA LEU A 112 -14.78 15.69 -32.87
C LEU A 112 -15.75 16.62 -33.60
N ILE A 113 -15.57 16.81 -34.91
CA ILE A 113 -16.38 17.71 -35.74
C ILE A 113 -17.52 16.96 -36.41
N THR A 114 -17.23 15.80 -37.03
CA THR A 114 -18.21 15.04 -37.82
C THR A 114 -18.89 13.91 -37.04
N GLY A 115 -18.29 13.46 -35.93
CA GLY A 115 -18.75 12.30 -35.17
C GLY A 115 -18.49 10.95 -35.84
N GLU A 116 -17.80 10.94 -36.99
CA GLU A 116 -17.49 9.70 -37.73
C GLU A 116 -16.35 8.93 -37.08
N VAL A 117 -16.37 7.59 -37.21
CA VAL A 117 -15.30 6.72 -36.72
C VAL A 117 -14.08 6.86 -37.62
N ILE A 118 -13.01 7.47 -37.10
CA ILE A 118 -11.74 7.68 -37.79
C ILE A 118 -10.70 6.59 -37.51
N GLY A 119 -10.99 5.69 -36.57
CA GLY A 119 -10.13 4.54 -36.30
C GLY A 119 -10.56 3.75 -35.08
N ARG A 120 -9.85 2.66 -34.80
CA ARG A 120 -10.05 1.84 -33.60
C ARG A 120 -8.76 1.70 -32.84
N LYS A 121 -8.83 1.76 -31.51
CA LYS A 121 -7.69 1.61 -30.62
C LYS A 121 -8.04 0.62 -29.51
N MET A 122 -7.05 -0.16 -29.07
CA MET A 122 -7.16 -0.90 -27.82
C MET A 122 -6.86 0.03 -26.64
N GLN A 123 -7.77 0.10 -25.68
CA GLN A 123 -7.62 0.89 -24.46
C GLN A 123 -7.88 0.01 -23.24
N ASP A 124 -7.04 0.17 -22.22
CA ASP A 124 -7.26 -0.40 -20.90
C ASP A 124 -8.20 0.53 -20.12
N VAL A 125 -9.35 -0.01 -19.71
CA VAL A 125 -10.34 0.72 -18.93
C VAL A 125 -10.40 0.12 -17.52
N PRO A 126 -10.30 0.94 -16.47
CA PRO A 126 -10.41 0.46 -15.10
C PRO A 126 -11.84 -0.04 -14.83
N MET A 127 -11.98 -1.30 -14.43
CA MET A 127 -13.25 -1.94 -14.11
C MET A 127 -13.53 -1.92 -12.60
N ARG A 128 -12.48 -2.10 -11.80
CA ARG A 128 -12.56 -2.11 -10.34
C ARG A 128 -11.34 -1.42 -9.78
N VAL A 129 -11.55 -0.52 -8.84
CA VAL A 129 -10.49 0.23 -8.15
C VAL A 129 -10.70 0.08 -6.65
N ARG A 130 -9.68 -0.38 -5.94
CA ARG A 130 -9.61 -0.41 -4.48
C ARG A 130 -8.58 0.60 -4.00
N ARG A 131 -8.91 1.33 -2.94
CA ARG A 131 -8.06 2.32 -2.27
C ARG A 131 -8.20 2.16 -0.76
N ALA A 132 -7.08 2.29 -0.05
CA ALA A 132 -7.06 2.40 1.41
C ALA A 132 -7.72 3.71 1.87
#